data_AF-A0A2S7YMA1-F1
#
_entry.id   AF-A0A2S7YMA1-F1
#
_cell.length_a   1.000
_cell.length_b   1.000
_cell.length_c   1.000
_cell.angle_alpha   90.00
_cell.angle_beta   90.00
_cell.angle_gamma   90.00
#
_symmetry.space_group_name_H-M   'P 1'
#
loop_
_entity.id
_entity.type
_entity.pdbx_description
1 polymer ?
#
loop_
_entity_poly.entity_id
_entity_poly.type
_entity_poly.pdbx_seq_one_letter_code
_entity_poly.pdbx_strand_id
1 'polypeptide(L)'
;MLDHLSGKVSISELIGRRNAFNSLNMLPQRIVRSSALRNSLAVARRAPIIQRRAYLPTHYADKKILDEKYPDPHTMTEAEDPGMNGGYINPPRVKRQHRDPYAQWWDPQERRNFGEPVHEDNDVLGIFSPWDYTWTTTGPGLIMISTFVATFLGVCGLVYLNYPDRPSFPREFEGGLEKELGGPGAVRARMEGDEEP
;
A
#
# COMPACT_ATOMS: atom_id res chain seq x y z
N MET A 1 -44.82 61.02 11.09
CA MET A 1 -45.44 59.68 11.05
C MET A 1 -44.76 58.90 9.94
N LEU A 2 -44.03 57.86 10.35
CA LEU A 2 -43.45 56.77 9.56
C LEU A 2 -42.14 57.03 8.79
N ASP A 3 -41.11 56.50 9.43
CA ASP A 3 -39.79 56.10 8.97
C ASP A 3 -39.80 55.25 7.70
N HIS A 4 -38.83 55.48 6.81
CA HIS A 4 -38.37 54.44 5.89
C HIS A 4 -36.83 54.47 5.84
N LEU A 5 -36.22 53.76 6.79
CA LEU A 5 -34.78 53.56 6.87
C LEU A 5 -34.34 52.48 5.87
N SER A 6 -33.57 52.92 4.88
CA SER A 6 -32.75 52.10 4.01
C SER A 6 -31.58 51.52 4.82
N GLY A 7 -31.66 50.25 5.19
CA GLY A 7 -30.60 49.53 5.88
C GLY A 7 -29.53 49.03 4.89
N LYS A 8 -28.43 49.78 4.75
CA LYS A 8 -27.19 49.27 4.12
C LYS A 8 -26.49 48.35 5.13
N VAL A 9 -26.36 47.07 4.80
CA VAL A 9 -25.59 46.09 5.57
C VAL A 9 -24.11 46.45 5.50
N SER A 10 -23.50 46.66 6.66
CA SER A 10 -22.10 47.08 6.80
C SER A 10 -21.16 45.88 6.64
N ILE A 11 -20.09 46.08 5.86
CA ILE A 11 -19.02 45.10 5.55
C ILE A 11 -18.34 44.56 6.83
N SER A 12 -18.45 45.27 7.96
CA SER A 12 -17.96 44.84 9.27
C SER A 12 -18.68 43.60 9.84
N GLU A 13 -19.94 43.34 9.48
CA GLU A 13 -20.69 42.17 9.98
C GLU A 13 -20.32 40.86 9.27
N LEU A 14 -19.74 40.93 8.06
CA LEU A 14 -19.34 39.76 7.28
C LEU A 14 -17.93 39.23 7.63
N ILE A 15 -17.13 40.02 8.35
CA ILE A 15 -15.77 39.67 8.77
C ILE A 15 -15.78 38.97 10.14
N GLY A 16 -16.74 39.27 11.00
CA GLY A 16 -16.88 38.65 12.33
C GLY A 16 -17.34 37.17 12.31
N ARG A 17 -17.88 36.68 11.19
CA ARG A 17 -18.41 35.29 11.07
C ARG A 17 -17.40 34.25 10.57
N ARG A 18 -16.17 34.63 10.20
CA ARG A 18 -15.15 33.69 9.67
C ARG A 18 -14.18 33.13 10.70
N ASN A 19 -14.23 33.57 11.96
CA ASN A 19 -13.26 33.15 12.99
C ASN A 19 -13.80 32.13 14.00
N ALA A 20 -14.93 31.47 13.72
CA ALA A 20 -15.58 30.53 14.65
C ALA A 20 -15.47 29.04 14.24
N PHE A 21 -14.42 28.66 13.50
CA PHE A 21 -14.12 27.26 13.17
C PHE A 21 -12.63 26.98 13.30
N ASN A 22 -12.06 27.08 14.51
CA ASN A 22 -10.71 26.55 14.79
C ASN A 22 -10.42 26.39 16.29
N SER A 23 -11.37 25.92 17.09
CA SER A 23 -11.07 25.57 18.48
C SER A 23 -11.97 24.43 18.98
N LEU A 24 -11.73 23.22 18.50
CA LEU A 24 -12.19 22.02 19.19
C LEU A 24 -11.08 20.97 19.22
N ASN A 25 -10.63 20.71 20.45
CA ASN A 25 -9.97 19.50 20.93
C ASN A 25 -8.49 19.28 20.56
N MET A 26 -7.60 20.12 21.09
CA MET A 26 -6.27 19.63 21.49
C MET A 26 -6.42 18.82 22.77
N LEU A 27 -6.45 17.49 22.67
CA LEU A 27 -6.30 16.59 23.81
C LEU A 27 -4.85 16.68 24.31
N PRO A 28 -4.57 17.09 25.56
CA PRO A 28 -3.21 16.97 26.09
C PRO A 28 -2.97 15.48 26.42
N GLN A 29 -2.31 14.75 25.52
CA GLN A 29 -1.66 13.47 25.87
C GLN A 29 -0.50 13.75 26.82
N ARG A 30 -0.80 14.00 28.10
CA ARG A 30 0.19 13.93 29.17
C ARG A 30 0.51 12.47 29.42
N ILE A 31 1.49 11.95 28.67
CA ILE A 31 2.17 10.71 29.04
C ILE A 31 3.02 11.05 30.27
N VAL A 32 2.52 10.70 31.46
CA VAL A 32 3.30 10.67 32.68
C VAL A 32 4.31 9.52 32.52
N ARG A 33 5.56 9.85 32.17
CA ARG A 33 6.69 8.92 32.35
C ARG A 33 6.96 8.80 33.85
N SER A 34 6.43 7.78 34.48
CA SER A 34 6.87 7.32 35.79
C SER A 34 8.30 6.78 35.67
N SER A 35 9.29 7.59 36.05
CA SER A 35 10.65 7.11 36.30
C SER A 35 10.65 6.29 37.59
N ALA A 36 10.37 4.99 37.48
CA ALA A 36 10.50 4.09 38.60
C ALA A 36 11.97 3.99 39.04
N LEU A 37 12.11 4.00 40.36
CA LEU A 37 13.31 4.13 41.15
C LEU A 37 14.41 3.13 40.78
N ARG A 38 15.64 3.65 40.85
CA ARG A 38 16.90 2.92 40.91
C ARG A 38 16.84 1.90 42.04
N ASN A 39 16.64 0.64 41.69
CA ASN A 39 16.93 -0.46 42.60
C ASN A 39 18.42 -0.78 42.53
N SER A 40 19.02 -0.65 43.71
CA SER A 40 20.29 -1.19 44.18
C SER A 40 20.81 -2.40 43.41
N LEU A 41 22.08 -2.28 43.05
CA LEU A 41 23.06 -3.32 42.69
C LEU A 41 22.73 -4.71 43.24
N ALA A 42 22.01 -5.52 42.47
CA ALA A 42 22.29 -6.94 42.43
C ALA A 42 23.39 -7.12 41.38
N VAL A 43 24.56 -7.58 41.82
CA VAL A 43 25.58 -8.15 40.93
C VAL A 43 24.96 -9.37 40.26
N ALA A 44 24.19 -9.14 39.20
CA ALA A 44 23.84 -10.17 38.26
C ALA A 44 25.17 -10.61 37.66
N ARG A 45 25.63 -11.81 38.08
CA ARG A 45 26.73 -12.52 37.43
C ARG A 45 26.43 -12.46 35.94
N ARG A 46 27.18 -11.65 35.19
CA ARG A 46 27.06 -11.62 33.73
C ARG A 46 27.26 -13.06 33.30
N ALA A 47 26.20 -13.70 32.79
CA ALA A 47 26.33 -15.01 32.17
C ALA A 47 27.49 -14.91 31.17
N PRO A 48 28.41 -15.89 31.12
CA PRO A 48 29.48 -15.85 30.13
C PRO A 48 28.79 -15.71 28.77
N ILE A 49 29.18 -14.64 28.07
CA ILE A 49 28.76 -14.34 26.71
C ILE A 49 28.77 -15.68 25.96
N ILE A 50 27.59 -16.10 25.49
CA ILE A 50 27.40 -17.32 24.71
C ILE A 50 28.57 -17.39 23.74
N GLN A 51 29.44 -18.40 23.88
CA GLN A 51 30.45 -18.69 22.87
C GLN A 51 29.66 -19.02 21.60
N ARG A 52 29.45 -18.02 20.73
CA ARG A 52 29.05 -18.24 19.35
C ARG A 52 30.21 -18.97 18.68
N ARG A 53 30.31 -20.28 18.88
CA ARG A 53 31.12 -21.15 18.04
C ARG A 53 30.39 -21.24 16.71
N ALA A 54 30.57 -20.24 15.86
CA ALA A 54 30.24 -20.39 14.46
C ALA A 54 31.14 -21.50 13.90
N TYR A 55 30.57 -22.44 13.16
CA TYR A 55 31.32 -23.51 12.46
C TYR A 55 32.09 -23.00 11.24
N LEU A 56 32.14 -21.68 11.06
CA LEU A 56 32.86 -21.04 9.97
C LEU A 56 34.32 -20.84 10.38
N PRO A 57 35.27 -21.18 9.50
CA PRO A 57 36.66 -20.81 9.68
C PRO A 57 36.83 -19.31 10.00
N THR A 58 37.82 -18.99 10.84
CA THR A 58 38.13 -17.62 11.29
C THR A 58 38.27 -16.62 10.14
N HIS A 59 38.79 -17.03 8.98
CA HIS A 59 38.92 -16.17 7.80
C HIS A 59 37.60 -15.80 7.10
N TYR A 60 36.48 -16.42 7.47
CA TYR A 60 35.14 -16.05 6.99
C TYR A 60 34.28 -15.35 8.04
N ALA A 61 34.60 -15.46 9.33
CA ALA A 61 33.74 -14.98 10.41
C ALA A 61 34.40 -13.92 11.32
N ASP A 62 35.72 -13.77 11.27
CA ASP A 62 36.41 -12.77 12.08
C ASP A 62 36.12 -11.38 11.55
N LYS A 63 35.55 -10.53 12.41
CA LYS A 63 35.23 -9.14 12.07
C LYS A 63 36.41 -8.41 11.46
N LYS A 64 37.62 -8.60 11.99
CA LYS A 64 38.82 -7.90 11.52
C LYS A 64 39.14 -8.24 10.07
N ILE A 65 38.95 -9.51 9.68
CA ILE A 65 39.18 -9.99 8.32
C ILE A 65 38.05 -9.52 7.40
N LEU A 66 36.82 -9.44 7.92
CA LEU A 66 35.67 -8.89 7.19
C LEU A 66 35.82 -7.37 6.98
N ASP A 67 36.23 -6.61 7.98
CA ASP A 67 36.46 -5.16 7.92
C ASP A 67 37.64 -4.84 6.98
N GLU A 68 38.68 -5.70 6.95
CA GLU A 68 39.80 -5.57 6.02
C GLU A 68 39.39 -5.92 4.57
N LYS A 69 38.54 -6.94 4.38
CA LYS A 69 38.06 -7.37 3.06
C LYS A 69 36.97 -6.44 2.51
N TYR A 70 36.13 -5.89 3.38
CA TYR A 70 34.99 -5.05 3.08
C TYR A 70 35.07 -3.80 3.95
N PRO A 71 35.98 -2.87 3.62
CA PRO A 71 36.05 -1.60 4.33
C PRO A 71 34.72 -0.86 4.20
N ASP A 72 34.38 -0.07 5.24
CA ASP A 72 33.19 0.76 5.21
C ASP A 72 33.23 1.71 3.99
N PRO A 73 32.12 1.83 3.24
CA PRO A 73 32.07 2.72 2.10
C PRO A 73 32.31 4.16 2.54
N HIS A 74 32.94 4.95 1.67
CA HIS A 74 33.17 6.37 1.93
C HIS A 74 31.81 7.10 2.01
N THR A 75 31.39 7.47 3.23
CA THR A 75 30.15 8.20 3.42
C THR A 75 30.34 9.68 3.04
N MET A 76 29.61 10.16 2.05
CA MET A 76 29.52 11.59 1.75
C MET A 76 28.60 12.27 2.75
N THR A 77 28.85 13.54 3.06
CA THR A 77 27.93 14.29 3.93
C THR A 77 26.62 14.58 3.19
N GLU A 78 25.51 14.76 3.91
CA GLU A 78 24.19 15.07 3.32
C GLU A 78 24.21 16.34 2.44
N ALA A 79 25.13 17.27 2.72
CA ALA A 79 25.34 18.47 1.91
C ALA A 79 26.06 18.19 0.58
N GLU A 80 26.90 17.16 0.53
CA GLU A 80 27.66 16.76 -0.67
C GLU A 80 26.87 15.79 -1.55
N ASP A 81 26.05 14.93 -0.94
CA ASP A 81 25.21 13.95 -1.62
C ASP A 81 23.81 13.86 -1.01
N PRO A 82 22.91 14.81 -1.35
CA PRO A 82 21.53 14.79 -0.88
C PRO A 82 20.73 13.58 -1.37
N GLY A 83 21.15 12.95 -2.46
CA GLY A 83 20.49 11.80 -3.08
C GLY A 83 20.97 10.46 -2.52
N MET A 84 22.02 10.45 -1.69
CA MET A 84 22.70 9.24 -1.22
C MET A 84 23.09 8.30 -2.37
N ASN A 85 23.44 8.86 -3.54
CA ASN A 85 23.73 8.12 -4.75
C ASN A 85 25.23 7.98 -5.06
N GLY A 86 26.09 8.38 -4.11
CA GLY A 86 27.54 8.29 -4.23
C GLY A 86 28.13 9.29 -5.22
N GLY A 87 27.47 10.42 -5.44
CA GLY A 87 27.90 11.44 -6.41
C GLY A 87 27.67 11.04 -7.87
N TYR A 88 26.79 10.07 -8.11
CA TYR A 88 26.42 9.65 -9.46
C TYR A 88 25.63 10.74 -10.18
N ILE A 89 25.95 10.99 -11.45
CA ILE A 89 25.22 11.97 -12.27
C ILE A 89 23.86 11.38 -12.62
N ASN A 90 22.82 11.81 -11.90
CA ASN A 90 21.47 11.32 -12.11
C ASN A 90 20.74 12.20 -13.15
N PRO A 91 20.50 11.72 -14.39
CA PRO A 91 19.71 12.46 -15.37
C PRO A 91 18.25 12.64 -14.91
N PRO A 92 17.45 13.50 -15.57
CA PRO A 92 16.04 13.66 -15.22
C PRO A 92 15.25 12.35 -15.26
N ARG A 93 14.35 12.17 -14.29
CA ARG A 93 13.47 11.01 -14.14
C ARG A 93 12.40 10.94 -15.24
N VAL A 94 12.80 10.51 -16.43
CA VAL A 94 11.93 10.37 -17.60
C VAL A 94 11.94 8.93 -18.10
N LYS A 95 10.75 8.34 -18.20
CA LYS A 95 10.58 6.98 -18.70
C LYS A 95 10.97 6.89 -20.18
N ARG A 96 11.68 5.83 -20.57
CA ARG A 96 12.12 5.57 -21.97
C ARG A 96 10.96 5.56 -22.95
N GLN A 97 9.79 5.11 -22.50
CA GLN A 97 8.55 5.11 -23.27
C GLN A 97 8.15 6.49 -23.82
N HIS A 98 8.48 7.58 -23.11
CA HIS A 98 8.14 8.95 -23.50
C HIS A 98 9.18 9.61 -24.40
N ARG A 99 10.30 8.92 -24.66
CA ARG A 99 11.28 9.36 -25.64
C ARG A 99 10.74 9.19 -27.06
N ASP A 100 11.21 10.04 -27.96
CA ASP A 100 10.80 10.01 -29.37
C ASP A 100 11.02 8.62 -29.98
N PRO A 101 9.94 7.92 -30.40
CA PRO A 101 10.05 6.60 -31.01
C PRO A 101 10.65 6.61 -32.42
N TYR A 102 10.70 7.78 -33.10
CA TYR A 102 11.16 7.91 -34.48
C TYR A 102 12.61 8.42 -34.60
N ALA A 103 13.22 8.81 -33.49
CA ALA A 103 14.61 9.22 -33.47
C ALA A 103 15.56 8.04 -33.78
N GLN A 104 16.71 8.34 -34.38
CA GLN A 104 17.75 7.36 -34.68
C GLN A 104 18.59 7.10 -33.43
N TRP A 105 18.14 6.16 -32.60
CA TRP A 105 18.85 5.72 -31.40
C TRP A 105 19.96 4.72 -31.75
N TRP A 106 21.05 4.71 -30.97
CA TRP A 106 22.08 3.66 -31.05
C TRP A 106 21.51 2.29 -30.66
N ASP A 107 20.69 2.25 -29.61
CA ASP A 107 19.86 1.11 -29.22
C ASP A 107 18.37 1.49 -29.45
N PRO A 108 17.77 1.04 -30.56
CA PRO A 108 16.37 1.33 -30.87
C PRO A 108 15.37 0.71 -29.89
N GLN A 109 15.71 -0.39 -29.23
CA GLN A 109 14.80 -1.10 -28.34
C GLN A 109 14.61 -0.31 -27.04
N GLU A 110 15.71 0.13 -26.42
CA GLU A 110 15.69 0.92 -25.18
C GLU A 110 15.57 2.43 -25.42
N ARG A 111 15.58 2.87 -26.69
CA ARG A 111 15.61 4.29 -27.10
C ARG A 111 16.76 5.05 -26.40
N ARG A 112 17.97 4.51 -26.55
CA ARG A 112 19.18 4.94 -25.83
C ARG A 112 20.35 5.16 -26.78
N ASN A 113 21.12 6.22 -26.55
CA ASN A 113 22.39 6.47 -27.21
C ASN A 113 23.58 5.89 -26.44
N PHE A 114 24.66 5.58 -27.15
CA PHE A 114 25.88 5.09 -26.52
C PHE A 114 26.52 6.19 -25.64
N GLY A 115 26.93 5.84 -24.42
CA GLY A 115 27.61 6.75 -23.49
C GLY A 115 26.71 7.78 -22.79
N GLU A 116 25.39 7.76 -23.01
CA GLU A 116 24.50 8.63 -22.24
C GLU A 116 24.41 8.18 -20.76
N PRO A 117 24.39 9.10 -19.78
CA PRO A 117 24.15 8.77 -18.38
C PRO A 117 22.80 8.05 -18.20
N VAL A 118 22.79 7.02 -17.37
CA VAL A 118 21.62 6.18 -17.10
C VAL A 118 21.03 6.62 -15.77
N HIS A 119 19.72 6.83 -15.68
CA HIS A 119 19.09 7.14 -14.39
C HIS A 119 19.31 6.00 -13.40
N GLU A 120 19.45 6.31 -12.10
CA GLU A 120 19.62 5.27 -11.07
C GLU A 120 18.47 4.23 -11.10
N ASP A 121 17.22 4.70 -11.08
CA ASP A 121 15.98 3.91 -11.29
C ASP A 121 15.73 3.45 -12.75
N ASN A 122 16.76 3.15 -13.54
CA ASN A 122 16.55 2.76 -14.94
C ASN A 122 15.81 1.43 -15.10
N ASP A 123 15.77 0.58 -14.08
CA ASP A 123 14.93 -0.61 -14.03
C ASP A 123 13.43 -0.26 -14.06
N VAL A 124 13.02 0.80 -13.36
CA VAL A 124 11.64 1.31 -13.34
C VAL A 124 11.36 2.23 -14.53
N LEU A 125 12.35 2.98 -15.00
CA LEU A 125 12.20 3.91 -16.11
C LEU A 125 12.43 3.28 -17.49
N GLY A 126 12.91 2.04 -17.54
CA GLY A 126 13.21 1.30 -18.76
C GLY A 126 12.00 1.08 -19.66
N ILE A 127 12.24 0.63 -20.90
CA ILE A 127 11.13 0.36 -21.84
C ILE A 127 10.32 -0.87 -21.42
N PHE A 128 10.96 -1.83 -20.75
CA PHE A 128 10.37 -3.10 -20.31
C PHE A 128 9.63 -3.00 -18.96
N SER A 129 9.62 -1.83 -18.33
CA SER A 129 8.86 -1.63 -17.11
C SER A 129 7.38 -1.35 -17.42
N PRO A 130 6.47 -1.53 -16.44
CA PRO A 130 5.02 -1.38 -16.64
C PRO A 130 4.64 -0.10 -17.39
N TRP A 131 3.88 -0.24 -18.48
CA TRP A 131 3.55 0.85 -19.39
C TRP A 131 2.87 2.02 -18.68
N ASP A 132 3.29 3.24 -19.01
CA ASP A 132 2.76 4.48 -18.46
C ASP A 132 1.66 5.03 -19.37
N TYR A 133 0.45 5.24 -18.84
CA TYR A 133 -0.70 5.69 -19.61
C TYR A 133 -0.97 7.16 -19.34
N THR A 134 -0.88 8.01 -20.38
CA THR A 134 -0.97 9.47 -20.24
C THR A 134 -2.37 10.05 -20.44
N TRP A 135 -3.35 9.23 -20.81
CA TRP A 135 -4.71 9.69 -21.09
C TRP A 135 -5.54 9.98 -19.82
N THR A 136 -5.17 9.41 -18.68
CA THR A 136 -5.81 9.64 -17.37
C THR A 136 -4.77 9.62 -16.26
N THR A 137 -5.13 10.16 -15.10
CA THR A 137 -4.36 10.01 -13.86
C THR A 137 -4.94 8.90 -12.98
N THR A 138 -4.19 8.46 -11.98
CA THR A 138 -4.56 7.36 -11.07
C THR A 138 -5.89 7.60 -10.36
N GLY A 139 -6.17 8.83 -9.90
CA GLY A 139 -7.40 9.16 -9.17
C GLY A 139 -8.67 8.92 -10.00
N PRO A 140 -8.87 9.64 -11.11
CA PRO A 140 -9.99 9.41 -12.02
C PRO A 140 -10.05 7.98 -12.57
N GLY A 141 -8.90 7.37 -12.91
CA GLY A 141 -8.86 5.99 -13.39
C GLY A 141 -9.42 4.99 -12.36
N LEU A 142 -9.08 5.16 -11.09
CA LEU A 142 -9.64 4.36 -10.01
C LEU A 142 -11.14 4.59 -9.84
N ILE A 143 -11.62 5.83 -9.97
CA ILE A 143 -13.06 6.14 -9.92
C ILE A 143 -13.79 5.40 -11.04
N MET A 144 -13.30 5.46 -12.28
CA MET A 144 -13.93 4.80 -13.43
C MET A 144 -14.07 3.29 -13.23
N ILE A 145 -12.98 2.62 -12.84
CA ILE A 145 -12.98 1.17 -12.61
C ILE A 145 -13.86 0.81 -11.41
N SER A 146 -13.76 1.56 -10.31
CA SER A 146 -14.53 1.29 -9.09
C SER A 146 -16.02 1.50 -9.32
N THR A 147 -16.41 2.56 -10.03
CA THR A 147 -17.80 2.79 -10.43
C THR A 147 -18.28 1.64 -11.29
N PHE A 148 -17.55 1.24 -12.34
CA PHE A 148 -17.93 0.10 -13.17
C PHE A 148 -18.19 -1.17 -12.34
N VAL A 149 -17.24 -1.56 -11.50
CA VAL A 149 -17.37 -2.75 -10.64
C VAL A 149 -18.54 -2.62 -9.67
N ALA A 150 -18.69 -1.47 -9.02
CA ALA A 150 -19.77 -1.22 -8.07
C ALA A 150 -21.14 -1.25 -8.74
N THR A 151 -21.28 -0.67 -9.93
CA THR A 151 -22.56 -0.71 -10.66
C THR A 151 -22.88 -2.12 -11.14
N PHE A 152 -21.89 -2.84 -11.69
CA PHE A 152 -22.08 -4.21 -12.17
C PHE A 152 -22.49 -5.14 -11.03
N LEU A 153 -21.70 -5.19 -9.96
CA LEU A 153 -22.00 -6.04 -8.80
C LEU A 153 -23.25 -5.56 -8.05
N GLY A 154 -23.52 -4.26 -8.02
CA GLY A 154 -24.74 -3.70 -7.46
C GLY A 154 -25.98 -4.20 -8.19
N VAL A 155 -25.98 -4.18 -9.53
CA VAL A 155 -27.08 -4.73 -10.33
C VAL A 155 -27.21 -6.24 -10.14
N CYS A 156 -26.10 -7.00 -10.18
CA CYS A 156 -26.14 -8.44 -9.91
C CYS A 156 -26.72 -8.76 -8.53
N GLY A 157 -26.31 -8.02 -7.50
CA GLY A 157 -26.83 -8.17 -6.14
C GLY A 157 -28.31 -7.82 -6.03
N LEU A 158 -28.75 -6.73 -6.66
CA LEU A 158 -30.17 -6.36 -6.69
C LEU A 158 -31.00 -7.41 -7.42
N VAL A 159 -30.53 -7.92 -8.55
CA VAL A 159 -31.21 -9.00 -9.28
C VAL A 159 -31.29 -10.24 -8.39
N TYR A 160 -30.19 -10.65 -7.76
CA TYR A 160 -30.17 -11.81 -6.87
C TYR A 160 -31.19 -11.70 -5.72
N LEU A 161 -31.28 -10.54 -5.07
CA LEU A 161 -32.20 -10.33 -3.95
C LEU A 161 -33.68 -10.26 -4.37
N ASN A 162 -33.97 -9.86 -5.61
CA ASN A 162 -35.33 -9.71 -6.12
C ASN A 162 -35.74 -10.87 -7.05
N TYR A 163 -34.86 -11.84 -7.27
CA TYR A 163 -35.16 -12.95 -8.15
C TYR A 163 -36.18 -13.87 -7.45
N PRO A 164 -37.31 -14.18 -8.10
CA PRO A 164 -38.29 -15.06 -7.49
C PRO A 164 -37.70 -16.47 -7.32
N ASP A 165 -38.12 -17.13 -6.24
CA ASP A 165 -37.74 -18.52 -5.99
C ASP A 165 -38.17 -19.42 -7.15
N ARG A 166 -37.42 -20.51 -7.32
CA ARG A 166 -37.67 -21.46 -8.40
C ARG A 166 -39.06 -22.08 -8.20
N PRO A 167 -39.97 -22.04 -9.20
CA PRO A 167 -41.33 -22.56 -9.07
C PRO A 167 -41.39 -24.10 -9.11
N SER A 168 -40.29 -24.80 -8.81
CA SER A 168 -40.23 -26.26 -8.82
C SER A 168 -39.54 -26.77 -7.58
N PHE A 169 -40.17 -27.76 -6.95
CA PHE A 169 -39.60 -28.47 -5.83
C PHE A 169 -38.24 -29.09 -6.19
N PRO A 170 -37.22 -28.97 -5.31
CA PRO A 170 -35.97 -29.69 -5.45
C PRO A 170 -36.21 -31.17 -5.73
N ARG A 171 -35.35 -31.77 -6.57
CA ARG A 171 -35.48 -33.19 -6.91
C ARG A 171 -35.22 -34.04 -5.67
N GLU A 172 -36.14 -34.96 -5.40
CA GLU A 172 -36.02 -35.94 -4.32
C GLU A 172 -35.40 -37.23 -4.86
N PHE A 173 -34.68 -37.91 -3.97
CA PHE A 173 -34.04 -39.18 -4.24
C PHE A 173 -34.37 -40.18 -3.15
N GLU A 174 -34.58 -41.45 -3.54
CA GLU A 174 -34.89 -42.54 -2.62
C GLU A 174 -33.80 -42.66 -1.54
N GLY A 175 -34.19 -42.59 -0.26
CA GLY A 175 -33.27 -42.64 0.88
C GLY A 175 -32.20 -41.53 0.89
N GLY A 176 -32.41 -40.42 0.16
CA GLY A 176 -31.47 -39.31 0.10
C GLY A 176 -30.10 -39.65 -0.49
N LEU A 177 -30.00 -40.77 -1.23
CA LEU A 177 -28.72 -41.31 -1.71
C LEU A 177 -27.67 -41.47 -0.60
N GLU A 178 -28.10 -41.74 0.64
CA GLU A 178 -27.20 -41.75 1.81
C GLU A 178 -26.06 -42.75 1.64
N LYS A 179 -26.36 -43.93 1.07
CA LYS A 179 -25.36 -44.98 0.82
C LYS A 179 -24.34 -44.56 -0.23
N GLU A 180 -24.79 -43.87 -1.28
CA GLU A 180 -23.98 -43.44 -2.42
C GLU A 180 -23.15 -42.19 -2.10
N LEU A 181 -23.64 -41.31 -1.22
CA LEU A 181 -23.00 -40.04 -0.87
C LEU A 181 -22.04 -40.12 0.33
N GLY A 182 -21.71 -41.31 0.81
CA GLY A 182 -20.69 -41.52 1.84
C GLY A 182 -21.18 -42.14 3.15
N GLY A 183 -22.45 -42.55 3.21
CA GLY A 183 -23.01 -43.28 4.33
C GLY A 183 -23.40 -42.39 5.52
N PRO A 184 -23.67 -43.02 6.69
CA PRO A 184 -24.18 -42.32 7.85
C PRO A 184 -23.26 -41.19 8.31
N GLY A 185 -23.75 -39.96 8.24
CA GLY A 185 -23.03 -38.74 8.63
C GLY A 185 -22.53 -37.87 7.46
N ALA A 186 -22.69 -38.31 6.21
CA ALA A 186 -22.44 -37.46 5.04
C ALA A 186 -23.64 -36.54 4.70
N VAL A 187 -23.40 -35.46 3.98
CA VAL A 187 -24.48 -34.58 3.49
C VAL A 187 -25.29 -35.34 2.44
N ARG A 188 -26.47 -35.81 2.85
CA ARG A 188 -27.42 -36.52 1.98
C ARG A 188 -28.15 -35.58 1.03
N ALA A 189 -28.63 -36.13 -0.08
CA ALA A 189 -29.60 -35.45 -0.94
C ALA A 189 -30.99 -35.42 -0.25
N ARG A 190 -31.88 -34.55 -0.76
CA ARG A 190 -33.26 -34.47 -0.29
C ARG A 190 -34.00 -35.78 -0.55
N MET A 191 -34.80 -36.20 0.43
CA MET A 191 -35.68 -37.37 0.33
C MET A 191 -37.14 -36.99 0.60
N GLU A 192 -38.05 -37.89 0.25
CA GLU A 192 -39.48 -37.73 0.53
C GLU A 192 -39.73 -37.64 2.04
N GLY A 193 -40.52 -36.65 2.47
CA GLY A 193 -40.82 -36.37 3.88
C GLY A 193 -39.89 -35.38 4.58
N ASP A 194 -38.87 -34.86 3.88
CA ASP A 194 -38.09 -33.71 4.36
C ASP A 194 -38.93 -32.43 4.38
N GLU A 195 -38.64 -31.53 5.34
CA GLU A 195 -39.29 -30.22 5.45
C GLU A 195 -39.25 -29.46 4.12
N GLU A 196 -40.38 -28.83 3.78
CA GLU A 196 -40.48 -28.02 2.57
C GLU A 196 -39.57 -26.78 2.66
N PRO A 197 -38.87 -26.44 1.56
CA PRO A 197 -37.90 -25.35 1.49
C PRO A 197 -38.56 -23.98 1.36
#